data_AF-A0A3N1UHS8-F1
#
_entry.id   AF-A0A3N1UHS8-F1
#
_cell.length_a   1.000
_cell.length_b   1.000
_cell.length_c   1.000
_cell.angle_alpha   90.00
_cell.angle_beta   90.00
_cell.angle_gamma   90.00
#
_symmetry.space_group_name_H-M   'P 1'
#
loop_
_entity.id
_entity.type
_entity.pdbx_description
1 polymer ?
#
loop_
_entity_poly.entity_id
_entity_poly.type
_entity_poly.pdbx_seq_one_letter_code
_entity_poly.pdbx_strand_id
1 'polypeptide(L)'
;MDQGRMYLPCPLDPQIVEELQGFEPLSAEAEGLSGLEVKPRILLREGTAYVETVSWQDVVRHASELFPHMAQKRRKTWFRDLSSAQRPRLLRFGLKPVEMVLFEVLPRFVRVPLKIKAAQNRRAALAAWLADKVRVPTRYVRGVEEMEASPRFVEAPEMPAADRVFQSKGVQRVTRRDLLEAVETALIGKAREAVLAEESWIRETLDGFASWPKLGRALMLYVLTRGALEVNGFGFFHRPFDGALVVYKRTGRYALMDYYQRLYLFPDCRVAVSSVDLWPVVVEKYKHPLLARYQPWQRICLGHAPRGRTFNARDIFRSIEDGLNALYHGYDARKRNGYHSLEGLSAIEREINFDDLRVSAQDARRLSENIPVTNAWT
;
A
#
# COMPACT_ATOMS: atom_id res chain seq x y z
N MET A 1 16.03 -29.42 18.91
CA MET A 1 17.15 -28.51 18.61
C MET A 1 17.20 -27.50 19.73
N ASP A 2 18.22 -27.57 20.60
CA ASP A 2 18.35 -26.64 21.71
C ASP A 2 18.49 -25.20 21.20
N GLN A 3 17.58 -24.35 21.63
CA GLN A 3 17.56 -22.94 21.31
C GLN A 3 18.58 -22.25 22.21
N GLY A 4 19.66 -21.67 21.64
CA GLY A 4 20.66 -20.95 22.42
C GLY A 4 20.01 -19.87 23.30
N ARG A 5 20.21 -19.94 24.62
CA ARG A 5 19.66 -19.03 25.63
C ARG A 5 20.74 -18.06 26.13
N MET A 6 20.37 -16.79 26.29
CA MET A 6 21.29 -15.78 26.83
C MET A 6 21.16 -15.69 28.35
N TYR A 7 22.31 -15.66 29.01
CA TYR A 7 22.42 -15.46 30.44
C TYR A 7 23.10 -14.11 30.68
N LEU A 8 22.45 -13.24 31.45
CA LEU A 8 23.01 -11.93 31.81
C LEU A 8 23.53 -11.98 33.24
N PRO A 9 24.66 -11.32 33.54
CA PRO A 9 25.12 -11.18 34.91
C PRO A 9 24.02 -10.46 35.68
N CYS A 10 23.56 -11.04 36.78
CA CYS A 10 22.57 -10.40 37.61
C CYS A 10 23.30 -9.34 38.44
N PRO A 11 23.04 -8.03 38.25
CA PRO A 11 23.54 -7.04 39.18
C PRO A 11 22.72 -7.19 40.46
N LEU A 12 23.20 -8.04 41.36
CA LEU A 12 22.51 -8.32 42.62
C LEU A 12 23.29 -7.74 43.80
N ASP A 13 22.52 -7.16 44.70
CA ASP A 13 22.87 -6.93 46.09
C ASP A 13 23.53 -8.21 46.68
N PRO A 14 24.65 -8.12 47.39
CA PRO A 14 25.33 -9.26 48.01
C PRO A 14 24.41 -10.23 48.75
N GLN A 15 23.31 -9.74 49.35
CA GLN A 15 22.34 -10.57 50.07
C GLN A 15 21.56 -11.54 49.17
N ILE A 16 21.25 -11.14 47.93
CA ILE A 16 20.53 -12.02 47.00
C ILE A 16 21.49 -13.08 46.42
N VAL A 17 22.80 -12.78 46.33
CA VAL A 17 23.81 -13.78 45.94
C VAL A 17 23.94 -14.88 47.00
N GLU A 18 23.85 -14.55 48.29
CA GLU A 18 23.82 -15.54 49.38
C GLU A 18 22.56 -16.41 49.35
N GLU A 19 21.37 -15.83 49.10
CA GLU A 19 20.13 -16.60 48.93
C GLU A 19 20.18 -17.55 47.72
N LEU A 20 20.83 -17.13 46.62
CA LEU A 20 20.95 -17.95 45.42
C LEU A 20 22.01 -19.06 45.52
N GLN A 21 22.97 -18.97 46.44
CA GLN A 21 23.93 -20.05 46.73
C GLN A 21 23.27 -21.26 47.40
N GLY A 22 22.07 -21.11 47.96
CA GLY A 22 21.26 -22.20 48.53
C GLY A 22 20.46 -23.00 47.51
N PHE A 23 20.44 -22.60 46.23
CA PHE A 23 19.76 -23.34 45.16
C PHE A 23 20.70 -24.35 44.51
N GLU A 24 20.36 -25.64 44.57
CA GLU A 24 21.11 -26.68 43.86
C GLU A 24 21.11 -26.44 42.34
N PRO A 25 22.27 -26.50 41.67
CA PRO A 25 22.31 -26.42 40.22
C PRO A 25 21.64 -27.67 39.64
N LEU A 26 20.57 -27.48 38.87
CA LEU A 26 19.96 -28.56 38.08
C LEU A 26 21.04 -29.13 37.15
N SER A 27 21.39 -30.41 37.37
CA SER A 27 22.30 -31.14 36.50
C SER A 27 21.75 -31.19 35.08
N ALA A 28 22.66 -31.29 34.10
CA ALA A 28 22.37 -31.18 32.68
C ALA A 28 21.51 -32.32 32.08
N GLU A 29 20.79 -33.09 32.89
CA GLU A 29 20.06 -34.31 32.49
C GLU A 29 18.55 -34.26 32.74
N ALA A 30 17.99 -33.15 33.22
CA ALA A 30 16.54 -33.03 33.45
C ALA A 30 15.77 -32.68 32.15
N GLU A 31 15.72 -33.62 31.21
CA GLU A 31 14.70 -33.63 30.16
C GLU A 31 13.36 -34.10 30.75
N GLY A 32 12.32 -33.28 30.60
CA GLY A 32 10.93 -33.73 30.72
C GLY A 32 10.23 -33.40 32.03
N LEU A 33 9.90 -32.13 32.26
CA LEU A 33 8.75 -31.77 33.09
C LEU A 33 7.99 -30.61 32.44
N SER A 34 6.94 -30.98 31.73
CA SER A 34 5.87 -30.11 31.28
C SER A 34 4.94 -29.80 32.46
N GLY A 35 4.87 -28.53 32.86
CA GLY A 35 3.85 -28.02 33.76
C GLY A 35 4.39 -27.58 35.11
N LEU A 36 4.01 -26.35 35.49
CA LEU A 36 4.23 -25.65 36.76
C LEU A 36 5.55 -24.85 36.90
N GLU A 37 5.36 -23.54 37.11
CA GLU A 37 6.32 -22.50 37.50
C GLU A 37 7.65 -22.45 36.75
N VAL A 38 7.77 -21.51 35.80
CA VAL A 38 9.03 -21.16 35.15
C VAL A 38 9.95 -20.49 36.18
N LYS A 39 10.63 -21.29 37.01
CA LYS A 39 11.72 -20.80 37.85
C LYS A 39 12.87 -20.36 36.92
N PRO A 40 13.44 -19.16 37.10
CA PRO A 40 14.55 -18.71 36.27
C PRO A 40 15.74 -19.66 36.45
N ARG A 41 16.31 -20.17 35.35
CA ARG A 41 17.54 -20.96 35.43
C ARG A 41 18.69 -20.01 35.75
N ILE A 42 19.43 -20.32 36.82
CA ILE A 42 20.58 -19.54 37.29
C ILE A 42 21.84 -20.34 37.03
N LEU A 43 22.86 -19.67 36.51
CA LEU A 43 24.17 -20.24 36.21
C LEU A 43 25.23 -19.50 37.01
N LEU A 44 25.91 -20.20 37.91
CA LEU A 44 27.00 -19.65 38.71
C LEU A 44 28.33 -19.87 37.98
N ARG A 45 29.06 -18.78 37.72
CA ARG A 45 30.39 -18.84 37.10
C ARG A 45 31.31 -17.81 37.73
N GLU A 46 32.47 -18.24 38.22
CA GLU A 46 33.47 -17.36 38.85
C GLU A 46 32.87 -16.50 39.99
N GLY A 47 31.98 -17.09 40.81
CA GLY A 47 31.32 -16.39 41.92
C GLY A 47 30.23 -15.39 41.50
N THR A 48 29.94 -15.26 40.20
CA THR A 48 28.89 -14.38 39.67
C THR A 48 27.68 -15.21 39.26
N ALA A 49 26.48 -14.81 39.70
CA ALA A 49 25.22 -15.39 39.28
C ALA A 49 24.78 -14.80 37.94
N TYR A 50 24.49 -15.67 36.97
CA TYR A 50 23.90 -15.29 35.70
C TYR A 50 22.49 -15.84 35.60
N VAL A 51 21.54 -14.98 35.25
CA VAL A 51 20.12 -15.37 35.13
C VAL A 51 19.79 -15.58 33.65
N GLU A 52 19.09 -16.67 33.35
CA GLU A 52 18.54 -16.90 32.02
C GLU A 52 17.55 -15.80 31.66
N THR A 53 17.68 -15.25 30.45
CA THR A 53 16.86 -14.11 29.99
C THR A 53 16.06 -14.47 28.75
N VAL A 54 16.54 -14.08 27.57
CA VAL A 54 15.87 -14.23 26.29
C VAL A 54 16.59 -15.26 25.44
N SER A 55 15.84 -15.96 24.58
CA SER A 55 16.43 -16.82 23.58
C SER A 55 17.09 -16.00 22.48
N TRP A 56 18.19 -16.50 21.91
CA TRP A 56 18.82 -15.91 20.74
C TRP A 56 17.85 -15.81 19.56
N GLN A 57 17.01 -16.82 19.39
CA GLN A 57 16.00 -16.86 18.33
C GLN A 57 14.98 -15.74 18.47
N ASP A 58 14.55 -15.41 19.69
CA ASP A 58 13.61 -14.31 19.92
C ASP A 58 14.29 -12.95 19.70
N VAL A 59 15.55 -12.79 20.12
CA VAL A 59 16.32 -11.58 19.82
C VAL A 59 16.48 -11.38 18.31
N VAL A 60 16.79 -12.44 17.56
CA VAL A 60 16.83 -12.39 16.09
C VAL A 60 15.45 -12.12 15.51
N ARG A 61 14.40 -12.80 16.00
CA ARG A 61 13.01 -12.66 15.54
C ARG A 61 12.53 -11.21 15.67
N HIS A 62 12.89 -10.54 16.77
CA HIS A 62 12.49 -9.17 17.07
C HIS A 62 13.61 -8.14 16.85
N ALA A 63 14.73 -8.50 16.21
CA ALA A 63 15.90 -7.63 16.06
C ALA A 63 15.57 -6.26 15.42
N SER A 64 14.61 -6.21 14.49
CA SER A 64 14.18 -4.98 13.83
C SER A 64 13.46 -4.01 14.78
N GLU A 65 12.78 -4.55 15.80
CA GLU A 65 12.03 -3.81 16.83
C GLU A 65 12.96 -3.44 17.99
N LEU A 66 13.85 -4.35 18.38
CA LEU A 66 14.84 -4.15 19.45
C LEU A 66 15.96 -3.18 19.04
N PHE A 67 16.33 -3.15 17.76
CA PHE A 67 17.44 -2.33 17.24
C PHE A 67 17.03 -1.49 16.00
N PRO A 68 16.05 -0.57 16.15
CA PRO A 68 15.48 0.18 15.01
C PRO A 68 16.51 1.06 14.31
N HIS A 69 17.46 1.64 15.05
CA HIS A 69 18.53 2.47 14.49
C HIS A 69 19.50 1.67 13.60
N MET A 70 19.84 0.43 14.01
CA MET A 70 20.70 -0.45 13.20
C MET A 70 19.97 -0.90 11.94
N ALA A 71 18.71 -1.34 12.09
CA ALA A 71 17.86 -1.69 10.97
C ALA A 71 17.73 -0.52 9.97
N GLN A 72 17.46 0.70 10.44
CA GLN A 72 17.25 1.85 9.57
C GLN A 72 18.54 2.34 8.87
N LYS A 73 19.66 2.45 9.60
CA LYS A 73 20.96 2.89 9.06
C LYS A 73 21.44 1.95 7.95
N ARG A 74 21.27 0.65 8.16
CA ARG A 74 21.73 -0.36 7.21
C ARG A 74 20.73 -0.69 6.13
N ARG A 75 19.41 -0.48 6.32
CA ARG A 75 18.38 -0.63 5.28
C ARG A 75 18.75 0.11 3.99
N LYS A 76 19.27 1.33 4.06
CA LYS A 76 19.70 2.07 2.86
C LYS A 76 20.87 1.41 2.12
N THR A 77 21.76 0.76 2.85
CA THR A 77 22.97 0.10 2.32
C THR A 77 22.61 -1.29 1.78
N TRP A 78 21.89 -2.10 2.56
CA TRP A 78 21.43 -3.42 2.17
C TRP A 78 20.54 -3.41 0.94
N PHE A 79 19.55 -2.51 0.87
CA PHE A 79 18.70 -2.43 -0.31
C PHE A 79 19.43 -1.91 -1.55
N ARG A 80 20.62 -1.30 -1.42
CA ARG A 80 21.46 -0.94 -2.57
C ARG A 80 22.32 -2.11 -3.05
N ASP A 81 22.77 -2.95 -2.11
CA ASP A 81 23.70 -4.04 -2.39
C ASP A 81 22.97 -5.36 -2.72
N LEU A 82 21.77 -5.58 -2.15
CA LEU A 82 20.94 -6.78 -2.35
C LEU A 82 19.91 -6.61 -3.47
N SER A 83 19.41 -5.39 -3.66
CA SER A 83 18.64 -5.06 -4.84
C SER A 83 19.64 -4.52 -5.84
N SER A 84 19.82 -5.18 -7.01
CA SER A 84 20.44 -4.47 -8.13
C SER A 84 19.73 -3.12 -8.23
N ALA A 85 20.49 -2.02 -8.17
CA ALA A 85 20.01 -0.68 -7.80
C ALA A 85 18.90 -0.08 -8.69
N GLN A 86 18.32 -0.88 -9.58
CA GLN A 86 17.25 -0.59 -10.52
C GLN A 86 15.95 -1.35 -10.22
N ARG A 87 15.91 -2.26 -9.23
CA ARG A 87 14.72 -3.05 -8.94
C ARG A 87 13.65 -2.26 -8.19
N PRO A 88 12.42 -2.22 -8.70
CA PRO A 88 11.35 -1.45 -8.11
C PRO A 88 10.76 -2.17 -6.87
N ARG A 89 10.65 -1.45 -5.75
CA ARG A 89 10.00 -1.97 -4.52
C ARG A 89 8.50 -2.16 -4.73
N LEU A 90 7.95 -3.27 -4.26
CA LEU A 90 6.55 -3.61 -4.44
C LEU A 90 5.61 -3.14 -3.33
N LEU A 91 4.37 -2.90 -3.73
CA LEU A 91 3.22 -2.89 -2.84
C LEU A 91 2.52 -4.25 -2.98
N ARG A 92 2.44 -5.02 -1.87
CA ARG A 92 1.70 -6.29 -1.85
C ARG A 92 0.21 -5.99 -1.78
N PHE A 93 -0.47 -6.03 -2.92
CA PHE A 93 -1.93 -5.95 -3.02
C PHE A 93 -2.49 -7.11 -3.84
N GLY A 94 -3.77 -7.42 -3.64
CA GLY A 94 -4.44 -8.49 -4.39
C GLY A 94 -4.45 -8.21 -5.89
N LEU A 95 -3.88 -9.12 -6.68
CA LEU A 95 -3.79 -8.99 -8.15
C LEU A 95 -5.17 -9.02 -8.82
N LYS A 96 -6.09 -9.88 -8.34
CA LYS A 96 -7.43 -10.04 -8.90
C LYS A 96 -8.23 -8.73 -8.97
N PRO A 97 -8.36 -7.94 -7.88
CA PRO A 97 -8.91 -6.59 -7.92
C PRO A 97 -8.33 -5.69 -9.02
N VAL A 98 -7.01 -5.68 -9.15
CA VAL A 98 -6.32 -4.81 -10.13
C VAL A 98 -6.53 -5.30 -11.55
N GLU A 99 -6.49 -6.60 -11.78
CA GLU A 99 -6.85 -7.21 -13.06
C GLU A 99 -8.27 -6.86 -13.50
N MET A 100 -9.25 -6.99 -12.60
CA MET A 100 -10.63 -6.59 -12.87
C MET A 100 -10.70 -5.10 -13.27
N VAL A 101 -10.04 -4.23 -12.51
CA VAL A 101 -10.03 -2.79 -12.82
C VAL A 101 -9.39 -2.49 -14.18
N LEU A 102 -8.26 -3.15 -14.51
CA LEU A 102 -7.55 -2.94 -15.76
C LEU A 102 -8.30 -3.49 -16.99
N PHE A 103 -8.87 -4.68 -16.86
CA PHE A 103 -9.36 -5.44 -18.02
C PHE A 103 -10.88 -5.42 -18.18
N GLU A 104 -11.62 -5.12 -17.12
CA GLU A 104 -13.09 -5.05 -17.15
C GLU A 104 -13.59 -3.61 -16.95
N VAL A 105 -13.00 -2.86 -16.01
CA VAL A 105 -13.48 -1.51 -15.68
C VAL A 105 -12.94 -0.41 -16.58
N LEU A 106 -11.62 -0.33 -16.74
CA LEU A 106 -10.97 0.70 -17.54
C LEU A 106 -11.55 0.81 -18.97
N PRO A 107 -11.85 -0.29 -19.69
CA PRO A 107 -12.41 -0.21 -21.05
C PRO A 107 -13.78 0.48 -21.16
N ARG A 108 -14.53 0.61 -20.06
CA ARG A 108 -15.80 1.35 -20.01
C ARG A 108 -15.58 2.86 -20.05
N PHE A 109 -14.53 3.35 -19.38
CA PHE A 109 -14.26 4.77 -19.20
C PHE A 109 -13.20 5.33 -20.15
N VAL A 110 -12.39 4.46 -20.78
CA VAL A 110 -11.32 4.85 -21.69
C VAL A 110 -11.63 4.30 -23.09
N ARG A 111 -11.55 5.16 -24.10
CA ARG A 111 -11.70 4.74 -25.52
C ARG A 111 -10.59 3.77 -25.90
N VAL A 112 -10.94 2.49 -25.99
CA VAL A 112 -10.05 1.42 -26.44
C VAL A 112 -10.11 1.30 -27.98
N PRO A 113 -8.95 1.26 -28.68
CA PRO A 113 -8.92 1.09 -30.13
C PRO A 113 -9.59 -0.21 -30.60
N LEU A 114 -10.21 -0.17 -31.79
CA LEU A 114 -10.87 -1.34 -32.40
C LEU A 114 -9.93 -2.55 -32.54
N LYS A 115 -8.67 -2.32 -32.94
CA LYS A 115 -7.64 -3.37 -33.04
C LYS A 115 -7.43 -4.16 -31.75
N ILE A 116 -7.61 -3.54 -30.59
CA ILE A 116 -7.48 -4.19 -29.28
C ILE A 116 -8.75 -4.98 -28.94
N LYS A 117 -9.92 -4.44 -29.30
CA LYS A 117 -11.21 -5.12 -29.10
C LYS A 117 -11.34 -6.39 -29.94
N ALA A 118 -10.77 -6.40 -31.14
CA ALA A 118 -10.79 -7.53 -32.08
C ALA A 118 -9.63 -8.53 -31.87
N ALA A 119 -8.70 -8.28 -30.95
CA ALA A 119 -7.57 -9.16 -30.72
C ALA A 119 -8.00 -10.49 -30.08
N GLN A 120 -7.42 -11.60 -30.54
CA GLN A 120 -7.66 -12.94 -30.00
C GLN A 120 -7.36 -13.01 -28.49
N ASN A 121 -6.23 -12.44 -28.07
CA ASN A 121 -5.93 -12.22 -26.65
C ASN A 121 -6.11 -10.74 -26.29
N ARG A 122 -7.35 -10.37 -25.99
CA ARG A 122 -7.72 -8.99 -25.66
C ARG A 122 -6.99 -8.45 -24.43
N ARG A 123 -6.75 -9.28 -23.40
CA ARG A 123 -6.06 -8.83 -22.16
C ARG A 123 -4.60 -8.47 -22.46
N ALA A 124 -3.88 -9.35 -23.16
CA ALA A 124 -2.50 -9.11 -23.55
C ALA A 124 -2.35 -7.90 -24.48
N ALA A 125 -3.23 -7.77 -25.48
CA ALA A 125 -3.24 -6.63 -26.39
C ALA A 125 -3.54 -5.31 -25.65
N LEU A 126 -4.51 -5.33 -24.73
CA LEU A 126 -4.82 -4.17 -23.90
C LEU A 126 -3.65 -3.79 -23.00
N ALA A 127 -2.99 -4.75 -22.35
CA ALA A 127 -1.83 -4.48 -21.51
C ALA A 127 -0.67 -3.85 -22.29
N ALA A 128 -0.34 -4.37 -23.48
CA ALA A 128 0.69 -3.79 -24.32
C ALA A 128 0.34 -2.36 -24.78
N TRP A 129 -0.92 -2.12 -25.18
CA TRP A 129 -1.39 -0.79 -25.55
C TRP A 129 -1.39 0.18 -24.36
N LEU A 130 -1.81 -0.27 -23.18
CA LEU A 130 -1.79 0.53 -21.96
C LEU A 130 -0.36 0.91 -21.59
N ALA A 131 0.58 -0.03 -21.69
CA ALA A 131 1.99 0.19 -21.40
C ALA A 131 2.61 1.30 -22.25
N ASP A 132 2.31 1.29 -23.55
CA ASP A 132 2.71 2.32 -24.50
C ASP A 132 2.06 3.67 -24.14
N LYS A 133 0.74 3.64 -23.88
CA LYS A 133 -0.04 4.83 -23.55
C LYS A 133 0.41 5.54 -22.28
N VAL A 134 0.82 4.79 -21.25
CA VAL A 134 1.35 5.35 -20.00
C VAL A 134 2.87 5.54 -20.02
N ARG A 135 3.52 5.21 -21.14
CA ARG A 135 4.98 5.26 -21.32
C ARG A 135 5.71 4.55 -20.19
N VAL A 136 5.42 3.26 -19.99
CA VAL A 136 6.07 2.45 -18.96
C VAL A 136 7.60 2.62 -19.07
N PRO A 137 8.27 3.04 -17.97
CA PRO A 137 9.71 3.26 -18.02
C PRO A 137 10.50 2.02 -18.43
N THR A 138 11.54 2.19 -19.24
CA THR A 138 12.36 1.10 -19.79
C THR A 138 12.97 0.19 -18.73
N ARG A 139 13.21 0.69 -17.51
CA ARG A 139 13.67 -0.12 -16.36
C ARG A 139 12.74 -1.29 -16.03
N TYR A 140 11.43 -1.18 -16.30
CA TYR A 140 10.48 -2.26 -16.06
C TYR A 140 10.50 -3.30 -17.18
N VAL A 141 10.78 -2.87 -18.41
CA VAL A 141 11.01 -3.79 -19.54
C VAL A 141 12.28 -4.61 -19.30
N ARG A 142 13.37 -3.93 -18.92
CA ARG A 142 14.63 -4.57 -18.52
C ARG A 142 14.45 -5.49 -17.31
N GLY A 143 13.67 -5.07 -16.31
CA GLY A 143 13.37 -5.91 -15.15
C GLY A 143 12.72 -7.24 -15.52
N VAL A 144 11.80 -7.24 -16.50
CA VAL A 144 11.21 -8.48 -17.03
C VAL A 144 12.28 -9.34 -17.73
N GLU A 145 13.15 -8.74 -18.55
CA GLU A 145 14.24 -9.46 -19.24
C GLU A 145 15.24 -10.10 -18.27
N GLU A 146 15.65 -9.36 -17.25
CA GLU A 146 16.56 -9.85 -16.21
C GLU A 146 15.94 -11.02 -15.44
N MET A 147 14.64 -10.96 -15.15
CA MET A 147 13.92 -12.04 -14.49
C MET A 147 13.77 -13.29 -15.36
N GLU A 148 13.66 -13.14 -16.69
CA GLU A 148 13.63 -14.25 -17.64
C GLU A 148 15.01 -14.91 -17.79
N ALA A 149 16.07 -14.09 -17.83
CA ALA A 149 17.44 -14.56 -18.03
C ALA A 149 18.07 -15.13 -16.75
N SER A 150 17.63 -14.69 -15.57
CA SER A 150 18.19 -15.11 -14.29
C SER A 150 17.65 -16.48 -13.87
N PRO A 151 18.51 -17.40 -13.39
CA PRO A 151 18.06 -18.70 -12.87
C PRO A 151 17.00 -18.51 -11.77
N ARG A 152 16.00 -19.40 -11.75
CA ARG A 152 14.86 -19.36 -10.81
C ARG A 152 15.27 -19.57 -9.36
N PHE A 153 16.43 -20.17 -9.15
CA PHE A 153 17.02 -20.45 -7.86
C PHE A 153 18.46 -19.95 -7.88
N VAL A 154 18.68 -18.77 -7.32
CA VAL A 154 19.92 -18.60 -6.57
C VAL A 154 19.55 -19.19 -5.22
N GLU A 155 20.04 -20.39 -4.92
CA GLU A 155 20.00 -20.90 -3.55
C GLU A 155 20.36 -19.73 -2.65
N ALA A 156 19.50 -19.41 -1.68
CA ALA A 156 19.85 -18.43 -0.68
C ALA A 156 21.23 -18.89 -0.18
N PRO A 157 22.31 -18.09 -0.37
CA PRO A 157 23.61 -18.49 0.13
C PRO A 157 23.38 -18.79 1.60
N GLU A 158 23.85 -19.96 2.06
CA GLU A 158 23.71 -20.43 3.45
C GLU A 158 23.78 -19.21 4.34
N MET A 159 22.76 -19.03 5.21
CA MET A 159 22.74 -17.93 6.17
C MET A 159 24.16 -17.78 6.70
N PRO A 160 24.77 -16.58 6.62
CA PRO A 160 26.10 -16.42 7.18
C PRO A 160 25.98 -16.86 8.63
N ALA A 161 26.96 -17.67 9.04
CA ALA A 161 27.18 -18.40 10.28
C ALA A 161 26.88 -17.69 11.63
N ALA A 162 25.86 -16.83 11.75
CA ALA A 162 25.35 -16.29 13.01
C ALA A 162 24.76 -17.40 13.88
N ASP A 163 24.26 -18.46 13.25
CA ASP A 163 23.89 -19.69 13.94
C ASP A 163 25.13 -20.43 14.51
N ARG A 164 26.33 -20.31 13.92
CA ARG A 164 27.53 -21.00 14.42
C ARG A 164 28.04 -20.43 15.75
N VAL A 165 27.81 -19.15 16.04
CA VAL A 165 28.22 -18.53 17.32
C VAL A 165 27.44 -19.15 18.50
N PHE A 166 26.20 -19.59 18.26
CA PHE A 166 25.30 -20.10 19.30
C PHE A 166 24.96 -21.60 19.16
N GLN A 167 25.51 -22.28 18.14
CA GLN A 167 25.40 -23.73 17.94
C GLN A 167 26.58 -24.52 18.54
N SER A 168 27.57 -23.86 19.13
CA SER A 168 28.65 -24.55 19.85
C SER A 168 28.07 -25.31 21.04
N LYS A 169 28.45 -26.59 21.22
CA LYS A 169 28.12 -27.34 22.44
C LYS A 169 28.78 -26.65 23.64
N GLY A 170 27.98 -26.13 24.59
CA GLY A 170 28.44 -25.60 25.87
C GLY A 170 28.20 -24.10 26.09
N VAL A 171 28.51 -23.63 27.30
CA VAL A 171 28.31 -22.23 27.74
C VAL A 171 29.53 -21.39 27.37
N GLN A 172 29.35 -20.41 26.49
CA GLN A 172 30.41 -19.50 26.05
C GLN A 172 30.14 -18.05 26.47
N ARG A 173 31.21 -17.28 26.71
CA ARG A 173 31.12 -15.85 27.00
C ARG A 173 31.04 -15.10 25.67
N VAL A 174 29.94 -14.40 25.44
CA VAL A 174 29.71 -13.59 24.23
C VAL A 174 29.99 -12.12 24.56
N THR A 175 30.81 -11.44 23.77
CA THR A 175 31.04 -10.02 23.97
C THR A 175 29.93 -9.19 23.32
N ARG A 176 29.80 -7.93 23.73
CA ARG A 176 28.89 -6.97 23.09
C ARG A 176 29.13 -6.88 21.57
N ARG A 177 30.40 -6.95 21.14
CA ARG A 177 30.76 -6.86 19.72
C ARG A 177 30.19 -8.05 18.94
N ASP A 178 30.37 -9.25 19.47
CA ASP A 178 29.89 -10.49 18.84
C ASP A 178 28.36 -10.49 18.74
N LEU A 179 27.67 -10.04 19.78
CA LEU A 179 26.22 -9.93 19.78
C LEU A 179 25.71 -8.93 18.74
N LEU A 180 26.36 -7.77 18.61
CA LEU A 180 26.00 -6.78 17.59
C LEU A 180 26.26 -7.29 16.16
N GLU A 181 27.38 -7.97 15.94
CA GLU A 181 27.72 -8.56 14.65
C GLU A 181 26.76 -9.68 14.24
N ALA A 182 26.36 -10.52 15.19
CA ALA A 182 25.38 -11.56 14.97
C ALA A 182 23.98 -10.99 14.67
N VAL A 183 23.55 -9.95 15.41
CA VAL A 183 22.29 -9.24 15.15
C VAL A 183 22.31 -8.59 13.77
N GLU A 184 23.42 -7.95 13.39
CA GLU A 184 23.58 -7.34 12.08
C GLU A 184 23.47 -8.38 10.96
N THR A 185 24.15 -9.51 11.12
CA THR A 185 24.11 -10.64 10.18
C THR A 185 22.71 -11.21 10.04
N ALA A 186 21.99 -11.37 11.16
CA ALA A 186 20.62 -11.85 11.16
C ALA A 186 19.65 -10.88 10.47
N LEU A 187 19.83 -9.57 10.68
CA LEU A 187 19.05 -8.55 9.98
C LEU A 187 19.34 -8.55 8.46
N ILE A 188 20.58 -8.78 8.03
CA ILE A 188 20.95 -8.97 6.62
C ILE A 188 20.26 -10.21 6.05
N GLY A 189 20.30 -11.34 6.76
CA GLY A 189 19.65 -12.59 6.37
C GLY A 189 18.15 -12.39 6.14
N LYS A 190 17.46 -11.79 7.12
CA LYS A 190 16.03 -11.46 6.98
C LYS A 190 15.74 -10.50 5.83
N ALA A 191 16.59 -9.50 5.61
CA ALA A 191 16.43 -8.57 4.50
C ALA A 191 16.58 -9.29 3.15
N ARG A 192 17.54 -10.22 3.04
CA ARG A 192 17.71 -11.10 1.87
C ARG A 192 16.51 -12.00 1.63
N GLU A 193 16.05 -12.69 2.66
CA GLU A 193 14.85 -13.54 2.59
C GLU A 193 13.63 -12.76 2.11
N ALA A 194 13.42 -11.55 2.66
CA ALA A 194 12.32 -10.69 2.24
C ALA A 194 12.43 -10.30 0.75
N VAL A 195 13.64 -9.97 0.27
CA VAL A 195 13.89 -9.64 -1.15
C VAL A 195 13.70 -10.87 -2.04
N LEU A 196 14.19 -12.04 -1.64
CA LEU A 196 14.01 -13.29 -2.39
C LEU A 196 12.53 -13.70 -2.45
N ALA A 197 11.81 -13.64 -1.33
CA ALA A 197 10.38 -13.91 -1.30
C ALA A 197 9.59 -12.92 -2.16
N GLU A 198 10.00 -11.65 -2.20
CA GLU A 198 9.43 -10.64 -3.09
C GLU A 198 9.72 -10.97 -4.56
N GLU A 199 10.94 -11.37 -4.90
CA GLU A 199 11.32 -11.76 -6.26
C GLU A 199 10.55 -13.00 -6.74
N SER A 200 10.48 -14.05 -5.91
CA SER A 200 9.71 -15.25 -6.22
C SER A 200 8.24 -14.92 -6.46
N TRP A 201 7.64 -14.09 -5.60
CA TRP A 201 6.26 -13.66 -5.78
C TRP A 201 6.04 -12.87 -7.09
N ILE A 202 6.97 -11.98 -7.47
CA ILE A 202 6.89 -11.28 -8.76
C ILE A 202 6.93 -12.27 -9.91
N ARG A 203 7.89 -13.21 -9.89
CA ARG A 203 8.07 -14.18 -10.97
C ARG A 203 6.83 -15.06 -11.11
N GLU A 204 6.32 -15.62 -10.01
CA GLU A 204 5.07 -16.39 -10.01
C GLU A 204 3.90 -15.56 -10.55
N THR A 205 3.80 -14.29 -10.16
CA THR A 205 2.77 -13.39 -10.65
C THR A 205 2.92 -13.12 -12.16
N LEU A 206 4.13 -12.89 -12.64
CA LEU A 206 4.41 -12.62 -14.05
C LEU A 206 4.33 -13.87 -14.94
N ASP A 207 4.56 -15.06 -14.38
CA ASP A 207 4.39 -16.35 -15.06
C ASP A 207 2.93 -16.56 -15.49
N GLY A 208 1.96 -16.07 -14.70
CA GLY A 208 0.55 -16.01 -15.09
C GLY A 208 0.28 -15.19 -16.36
N PHE A 209 1.23 -14.35 -16.76
CA PHE A 209 1.19 -13.53 -17.97
C PHE A 209 2.28 -13.91 -18.98
N ALA A 210 2.93 -15.08 -18.87
CA ALA A 210 4.07 -15.48 -19.70
C ALA A 210 3.78 -15.41 -21.21
N SER A 211 2.54 -15.73 -21.63
CA SER A 211 2.10 -15.66 -23.02
C SER A 211 1.89 -14.23 -23.56
N TRP A 212 2.02 -13.21 -22.71
CA TRP A 212 1.80 -11.82 -23.10
C TRP A 212 3.08 -11.21 -23.68
N PRO A 213 2.93 -10.21 -24.59
CA PRO A 213 4.06 -9.41 -25.04
C PRO A 213 4.85 -8.84 -23.86
N LYS A 214 6.17 -8.78 -24.00
CA LYS A 214 7.09 -8.26 -22.97
C LYS A 214 6.63 -6.91 -22.41
N LEU A 215 6.16 -6.03 -23.29
CA LEU A 215 5.66 -4.71 -22.91
C LEU A 215 4.40 -4.78 -22.01
N GLY A 216 3.52 -5.75 -22.22
CA GLY A 216 2.36 -6.00 -21.34
C GLY A 216 2.76 -6.54 -19.98
N ARG A 217 3.78 -7.42 -19.91
CA ARG A 217 4.34 -7.88 -18.64
C ARG A 217 5.07 -6.77 -17.89
N ALA A 218 5.78 -5.90 -18.60
CA ALA A 218 6.41 -4.72 -18.03
C ALA A 218 5.38 -3.75 -17.42
N LEU A 219 4.18 -3.62 -18.01
CA LEU A 219 3.08 -2.88 -17.39
C LEU A 219 2.64 -3.53 -16.07
N MET A 220 2.51 -4.85 -16.03
CA MET A 220 2.12 -5.54 -14.79
C MET A 220 3.17 -5.30 -13.70
N LEU A 221 4.46 -5.43 -14.01
CA LEU A 221 5.53 -5.10 -13.08
C LEU A 221 5.47 -3.62 -12.65
N TYR A 222 5.23 -2.70 -13.58
CA TYR A 222 5.06 -1.27 -13.28
C TYR A 222 3.89 -1.02 -12.31
N VAL A 223 2.74 -1.66 -12.54
CA VAL A 223 1.56 -1.53 -11.68
C VAL A 223 1.80 -2.13 -10.29
N LEU A 224 2.39 -3.31 -10.21
CA LEU A 224 2.71 -4.00 -8.95
C LEU A 224 3.66 -3.17 -8.05
N THR A 225 4.55 -2.43 -8.69
CA THR A 225 5.54 -1.61 -7.97
C THR A 225 5.00 -0.26 -7.54
N ARG A 226 4.24 0.41 -8.43
CA ARG A 226 3.69 1.73 -8.13
C ARG A 226 2.40 1.65 -7.31
N GLY A 227 1.68 0.53 -7.41
CA GLY A 227 0.33 0.35 -6.89
C GLY A 227 -0.68 1.34 -7.45
N ALA A 228 -0.41 1.95 -8.59
CA ALA A 228 -1.27 2.97 -9.18
C ALA A 228 -1.09 3.07 -10.71
N LEU A 229 -2.18 3.39 -11.40
CA LEU A 229 -2.19 3.68 -12.83
C LEU A 229 -3.26 4.74 -13.13
N GLU A 230 -2.98 5.65 -14.06
CA GLU A 230 -3.97 6.59 -14.59
C GLU A 230 -3.84 6.67 -16.12
N VAL A 231 -4.97 6.64 -16.81
CA VAL A 231 -5.09 6.70 -18.27
C VAL A 231 -6.30 7.54 -18.63
N ASN A 232 -6.08 8.67 -19.33
CA ASN A 232 -7.14 9.59 -19.76
C ASN A 232 -8.11 9.98 -18.61
N GLY A 233 -7.56 10.22 -17.42
CA GLY A 233 -8.32 10.59 -16.24
C GLY A 233 -9.07 9.44 -15.55
N PHE A 234 -9.02 8.21 -16.06
CA PHE A 234 -9.47 7.03 -15.29
C PHE A 234 -8.27 6.36 -14.65
N GLY A 235 -8.36 5.95 -13.40
CA GLY A 235 -7.24 5.30 -12.74
C GLY A 235 -7.60 4.56 -11.47
N PHE A 236 -6.57 4.02 -10.85
CA PHE A 236 -6.66 3.48 -9.50
C PHE A 236 -5.36 3.73 -8.74
N PHE A 237 -5.44 3.61 -7.42
CA PHE A 237 -4.26 3.52 -6.55
C PHE A 237 -4.55 2.68 -5.31
N HIS A 238 -3.51 2.06 -4.78
CA HIS A 238 -3.54 1.37 -3.52
C HIS A 238 -3.39 2.37 -2.37
N ARG A 239 -4.29 2.30 -1.39
CA ARG A 239 -4.30 3.20 -0.25
C ARG A 239 -3.42 2.65 0.88
N PRO A 240 -2.36 3.37 1.30
CA PRO A 240 -1.35 2.78 2.19
C PRO A 240 -1.83 2.40 3.58
N PHE A 241 -2.84 3.07 4.13
CA PHE A 241 -3.22 2.92 5.54
C PHE A 241 -4.15 1.72 5.81
N ASP A 242 -5.00 1.34 4.85
CA ASP A 242 -5.96 0.23 5.00
C ASP A 242 -5.87 -0.82 3.89
N GLY A 243 -4.94 -0.64 2.95
CA GLY A 243 -4.76 -1.55 1.84
C GLY A 243 -5.88 -1.52 0.79
N ALA A 244 -6.81 -0.57 0.88
CA ALA A 244 -7.95 -0.52 -0.04
C ALA A 244 -7.49 -0.14 -1.45
N LEU A 245 -8.05 -0.81 -2.46
CA LEU A 245 -7.91 -0.39 -3.85
C LEU A 245 -8.94 0.72 -4.13
N VAL A 246 -8.46 1.90 -4.51
CA VAL A 246 -9.30 3.05 -4.84
C VAL A 246 -9.33 3.21 -6.35
N VAL A 247 -10.51 3.15 -6.94
CA VAL A 247 -10.76 3.29 -8.38
C VAL A 247 -11.46 4.61 -8.62
N TYR A 248 -11.03 5.38 -9.62
CA TYR A 248 -11.54 6.73 -9.82
C TYR A 248 -11.63 7.15 -11.27
N LYS A 249 -12.46 8.16 -11.51
CA LYS A 249 -12.52 8.94 -12.75
C LYS A 249 -12.43 10.42 -12.43
N ARG A 250 -11.57 11.12 -13.17
CA ARG A 250 -11.48 12.57 -13.20
C ARG A 250 -12.70 13.18 -13.86
N THR A 251 -13.24 14.21 -13.26
CA THR A 251 -14.38 14.95 -13.80
C THR A 251 -13.99 15.79 -15.01
N GLY A 252 -12.76 16.30 -15.04
CA GLY A 252 -12.44 17.48 -15.82
C GLY A 252 -13.06 18.73 -15.20
N ARG A 253 -12.74 19.90 -15.75
CA ARG A 253 -13.39 21.15 -15.36
C ARG A 253 -14.80 21.18 -15.96
N TYR A 254 -15.77 21.62 -15.17
CA TYR A 254 -17.15 21.76 -15.62
C TYR A 254 -17.78 22.98 -14.93
N ALA A 255 -18.90 23.45 -15.46
CA ALA A 255 -19.65 24.51 -14.81
C ALA A 255 -21.07 24.08 -14.45
N LEU A 256 -21.55 24.62 -13.33
CA LEU A 256 -22.95 24.57 -12.95
C LEU A 256 -23.56 25.97 -13.05
N MET A 257 -24.80 26.01 -13.52
CA MET A 257 -25.62 27.21 -13.53
C MET A 257 -26.59 27.17 -12.35
N ASP A 258 -26.73 28.30 -11.65
CA ASP A 258 -27.72 28.45 -10.58
C ASP A 258 -29.08 28.95 -11.07
N TYR A 259 -30.01 29.08 -10.13
CA TYR A 259 -31.36 29.61 -10.37
C TYR A 259 -31.38 31.01 -10.99
N TYR A 260 -30.36 31.84 -10.71
CA TYR A 260 -30.22 33.19 -11.25
C TYR A 260 -29.37 33.23 -12.54
N GLN A 261 -29.15 32.08 -13.18
CA GLN A 261 -28.32 31.95 -14.39
C GLN A 261 -26.86 32.40 -14.21
N ARG A 262 -26.37 32.35 -12.95
CA ARG A 262 -24.95 32.58 -12.65
C ARG A 262 -24.19 31.29 -12.85
N LEU A 263 -23.00 31.42 -13.42
CA LEU A 263 -22.15 30.30 -13.77
C LEU A 263 -21.07 30.12 -12.69
N TYR A 264 -20.88 28.89 -12.23
CA TYR A 264 -19.83 28.52 -11.26
C TYR A 264 -18.92 27.48 -11.90
N LEU A 265 -17.63 27.79 -12.00
CA LEU A 265 -16.63 26.92 -12.60
C LEU A 265 -16.00 26.04 -11.54
N PHE A 266 -16.31 24.75 -11.61
CA PHE A 266 -15.78 23.75 -10.73
C PHE A 266 -14.47 23.17 -11.30
N PRO A 267 -13.39 23.08 -10.48
CA PRO A 267 -12.14 22.53 -10.94
C PRO A 267 -12.23 21.01 -11.15
N ASP A 268 -11.23 20.42 -11.79
CA ASP A 268 -11.16 18.96 -11.96
C ASP A 268 -10.92 18.27 -10.60
N CYS A 269 -11.67 17.20 -10.32
CA CYS A 269 -11.50 16.35 -9.15
C CYS A 269 -11.63 14.86 -9.51
N ARG A 270 -11.22 13.98 -8.59
CA ARG A 270 -11.37 12.53 -8.71
C ARG A 270 -12.61 12.10 -7.93
N VAL A 271 -13.60 11.61 -8.68
CA VAL A 271 -14.69 10.81 -8.12
C VAL A 271 -14.21 9.37 -8.04
N ALA A 272 -14.20 8.83 -6.82
CA ALA A 272 -13.61 7.55 -6.52
C ALA A 272 -14.55 6.64 -5.73
N VAL A 273 -14.26 5.34 -5.78
CA VAL A 273 -14.85 4.30 -4.96
C VAL A 273 -13.74 3.39 -4.44
N SER A 274 -13.95 2.76 -3.29
CA SER A 274 -12.94 1.89 -2.67
C SER A 274 -13.37 0.42 -2.69
N SER A 275 -12.41 -0.48 -2.54
CA SER A 275 -12.69 -1.90 -2.38
C SER A 275 -13.39 -2.26 -1.07
N VAL A 276 -13.45 -1.34 -0.12
CA VAL A 276 -14.09 -1.51 1.20
C VAL A 276 -15.51 -0.97 1.17
N ASP A 277 -15.69 0.20 0.56
CA ASP A 277 -16.96 0.91 0.45
C ASP A 277 -17.10 1.49 -0.97
N LEU A 278 -18.19 1.09 -1.63
CA LEU A 278 -18.56 1.55 -2.97
C LEU A 278 -19.39 2.84 -2.94
N TRP A 279 -19.49 3.51 -1.79
CA TRP A 279 -20.00 4.87 -1.74
C TRP A 279 -19.08 5.82 -2.54
N PRO A 280 -19.61 6.59 -3.51
CA PRO A 280 -18.79 7.53 -4.29
C PRO A 280 -18.27 8.68 -3.44
N VAL A 281 -16.97 8.92 -3.52
CA VAL A 281 -16.29 9.99 -2.77
C VAL A 281 -15.52 10.92 -3.69
N VAL A 282 -15.34 12.17 -3.26
CA VAL A 282 -14.34 13.07 -3.86
C VAL A 282 -13.04 12.96 -3.07
N VAL A 283 -11.94 12.63 -3.75
CA VAL A 283 -10.64 12.38 -3.10
C VAL A 283 -9.97 13.68 -2.65
N GLU A 284 -10.02 14.72 -3.48
CA GLU A 284 -9.46 16.04 -3.20
C GLU A 284 -10.25 16.79 -2.13
N LYS A 285 -9.57 17.77 -1.51
CA LYS A 285 -10.26 18.86 -0.81
C LYS A 285 -11.06 19.67 -1.83
N TYR A 286 -12.37 19.48 -1.87
CA TYR A 286 -13.23 19.97 -2.96
C TYR A 286 -14.52 20.61 -2.44
N LYS A 287 -14.96 21.71 -3.05
CA LYS A 287 -16.23 22.37 -2.73
C LYS A 287 -17.28 21.94 -3.73
N HIS A 288 -18.43 21.46 -3.26
CA HIS A 288 -19.58 21.17 -4.12
C HIS A 288 -20.90 21.21 -3.32
N PRO A 289 -22.04 21.58 -3.92
CA PRO A 289 -23.34 21.58 -3.22
C PRO A 289 -23.80 20.23 -2.67
N LEU A 290 -23.30 19.14 -3.25
CA LEU A 290 -23.60 17.76 -2.84
C LEU A 290 -22.53 17.17 -1.92
N LEU A 291 -21.70 18.02 -1.32
CA LEU A 291 -20.69 17.64 -0.34
C LEU A 291 -20.94 18.42 0.94
N ALA A 292 -20.84 17.74 2.08
CA ALA A 292 -21.16 18.34 3.37
C ALA A 292 -20.12 19.37 3.84
N ARG A 293 -18.85 19.24 3.44
CA ARG A 293 -17.71 19.99 4.03
C ARG A 293 -16.72 20.47 2.94
N TYR A 294 -15.62 21.13 3.29
CA TYR A 294 -14.48 21.38 2.38
C TYR A 294 -13.20 20.64 2.84
N GLN A 295 -13.15 19.33 2.62
CA GLN A 295 -12.15 18.37 3.13
C GLN A 295 -11.93 17.24 2.10
N PRO A 296 -10.82 16.49 2.15
CA PRO A 296 -10.63 15.33 1.28
C PRO A 296 -11.52 14.14 1.69
N TRP A 297 -11.71 13.18 0.78
CA TRP A 297 -12.41 11.91 0.99
C TRP A 297 -13.90 12.03 1.37
N GLN A 298 -14.58 13.00 0.79
CA GLN A 298 -15.97 13.27 1.13
C GLN A 298 -16.93 12.42 0.35
N ARG A 299 -17.88 11.81 1.06
CA ARG A 299 -19.02 11.12 0.44
C ARG A 299 -19.87 12.12 -0.33
N ILE A 300 -20.15 11.77 -1.58
CA ILE A 300 -21.10 12.51 -2.41
C ILE A 300 -22.51 12.18 -1.91
N CYS A 301 -23.31 13.20 -1.64
CA CYS A 301 -24.72 13.04 -1.30
C CYS A 301 -25.47 12.50 -2.52
N LEU A 302 -25.99 11.29 -2.41
CA LEU A 302 -26.79 10.64 -3.44
C LEU A 302 -28.27 10.64 -3.03
N GLY A 303 -29.18 10.70 -4.01
CA GLY A 303 -30.62 10.51 -3.78
C GLY A 303 -31.02 9.09 -3.36
N HIS A 304 -30.08 8.14 -3.48
CA HIS A 304 -30.25 6.73 -3.11
C HIS A 304 -29.01 6.21 -2.40
N ALA A 305 -29.19 5.31 -1.43
CA ALA A 305 -28.06 4.62 -0.82
C ALA A 305 -27.57 3.50 -1.77
N PRO A 306 -26.25 3.38 -2.06
CA PRO A 306 -25.65 2.31 -2.84
C PRO A 306 -25.59 1.00 -2.02
N ARG A 307 -26.74 0.52 -1.53
CA ARG A 307 -26.85 -0.70 -0.72
C ARG A 307 -26.67 -1.95 -1.57
N GLY A 308 -26.08 -3.00 -0.99
CA GLY A 308 -25.95 -4.32 -1.60
C GLY A 308 -24.93 -4.42 -2.74
N ARG A 309 -24.07 -3.41 -2.92
CA ARG A 309 -23.00 -3.43 -3.93
C ARG A 309 -21.82 -4.24 -3.43
N THR A 310 -21.23 -5.04 -4.31
CA THR A 310 -20.01 -5.81 -4.04
C THR A 310 -18.89 -5.34 -4.95
N PHE A 311 -17.64 -5.59 -4.58
CA PHE A 311 -16.49 -5.12 -5.36
C PHE A 311 -16.31 -5.94 -6.65
N ASN A 312 -17.16 -5.67 -7.64
CA ASN A 312 -17.17 -6.23 -8.97
C ASN A 312 -17.25 -5.11 -10.03
N ALA A 313 -16.97 -5.43 -11.30
CA ALA A 313 -16.92 -4.43 -12.35
C ALA A 313 -18.24 -3.65 -12.52
N ARG A 314 -19.39 -4.33 -12.53
CA ARG A 314 -20.72 -3.72 -12.70
C ARG A 314 -21.03 -2.68 -11.62
N ASP A 315 -20.77 -3.02 -10.37
CA ASP A 315 -21.07 -2.16 -9.23
C ASP A 315 -20.07 -1.01 -9.12
N ILE A 316 -18.82 -1.21 -9.54
CA ILE A 316 -17.85 -0.12 -9.71
C ILE A 316 -18.33 0.87 -10.77
N PHE A 317 -18.85 0.41 -11.92
CA PHE A 317 -19.38 1.30 -12.97
C PHE A 317 -20.49 2.18 -12.42
N ARG A 318 -21.49 1.53 -11.83
CA ARG A 318 -22.67 2.20 -11.27
C ARG A 318 -22.28 3.22 -10.22
N SER A 319 -21.33 2.88 -9.35
CA SER A 319 -20.91 3.78 -8.27
C SER A 319 -20.15 4.98 -8.79
N ILE A 320 -19.21 4.79 -9.72
CA ILE A 320 -18.49 5.92 -10.33
C ILE A 320 -19.47 6.78 -11.16
N GLU A 321 -20.35 6.17 -11.95
CA GLU A 321 -21.36 6.89 -12.74
C GLU A 321 -22.34 7.66 -11.84
N ASP A 322 -22.83 7.07 -10.74
CA ASP A 322 -23.69 7.76 -9.77
C ASP A 322 -23.00 8.99 -9.18
N GLY A 323 -21.74 8.87 -8.78
CA GLY A 323 -20.96 9.98 -8.24
C GLY A 323 -20.74 11.09 -9.26
N LEU A 324 -20.35 10.74 -10.49
CA LEU A 324 -20.18 11.71 -11.58
C LEU A 324 -21.50 12.41 -11.92
N ASN A 325 -22.58 11.64 -12.07
CA ASN A 325 -23.91 12.19 -12.40
C ASN A 325 -24.44 13.09 -11.29
N ALA A 326 -24.21 12.73 -10.02
CA ALA A 326 -24.54 13.60 -8.90
C ALA A 326 -23.78 14.94 -9.01
N LEU A 327 -22.47 14.93 -9.24
CA LEU A 327 -21.70 16.17 -9.38
C LEU A 327 -22.12 17.01 -10.59
N TYR A 328 -22.40 16.38 -11.73
CA TYR A 328 -22.73 17.10 -12.97
C TYR A 328 -24.17 17.58 -13.05
N HIS A 329 -25.11 16.81 -12.51
CA HIS A 329 -26.55 16.97 -12.78
C HIS A 329 -27.41 16.91 -11.52
N GLY A 330 -26.84 16.53 -10.37
CA GLY A 330 -27.61 16.42 -9.13
C GLY A 330 -28.00 17.77 -8.52
N TYR A 331 -27.38 18.87 -8.95
CA TYR A 331 -27.79 20.21 -8.57
C TYR A 331 -28.93 20.72 -9.45
N ASP A 332 -30.10 20.92 -8.84
CA ASP A 332 -31.32 21.40 -9.50
C ASP A 332 -31.34 22.94 -9.56
N ALA A 333 -31.02 23.48 -10.74
CA ALA A 333 -31.03 24.92 -10.99
C ALA A 333 -32.43 25.56 -10.90
N ARG A 334 -33.54 24.80 -10.83
CA ARG A 334 -34.91 25.35 -10.78
C ARG A 334 -35.40 25.62 -9.35
N LYS A 335 -34.78 25.03 -8.34
CA LYS A 335 -35.26 25.12 -6.96
C LYS A 335 -34.50 26.20 -6.19
N ARG A 336 -35.16 27.34 -5.98
CA ARG A 336 -34.66 28.45 -5.15
C ARG A 336 -34.28 28.02 -3.72
N ASN A 337 -35.07 27.13 -3.12
CA ASN A 337 -34.99 26.78 -1.69
C ASN A 337 -34.78 25.28 -1.41
N GLY A 338 -34.61 24.45 -2.44
CA GLY A 338 -34.81 23.00 -2.31
C GLY A 338 -33.59 22.21 -1.86
N TYR A 339 -32.41 22.54 -2.39
CA TYR A 339 -31.14 21.87 -2.08
C TYR A 339 -30.00 22.88 -2.30
N HIS A 340 -29.75 23.69 -1.28
CA HIS A 340 -28.62 24.63 -1.16
C HIS A 340 -28.61 25.74 -2.22
N SER A 341 -29.16 26.91 -1.86
CA SER A 341 -28.72 28.15 -2.49
C SER A 341 -27.18 28.20 -2.44
N LEU A 342 -26.53 28.43 -3.59
CA LEU A 342 -25.09 28.71 -3.65
C LEU A 342 -24.76 30.06 -3.00
N GLU A 343 -25.79 30.87 -2.69
CA GLU A 343 -25.67 32.07 -1.86
C GLU A 343 -25.63 31.66 -0.38
N GLY A 344 -24.64 32.19 0.35
CA GLY A 344 -24.35 31.82 1.74
C GLY A 344 -25.56 31.95 2.67
N LEU A 345 -26.18 30.81 3.02
CA LEU A 345 -27.18 30.73 4.08
C LEU A 345 -26.50 30.41 5.40
N SER A 346 -26.49 31.41 6.26
CA SER A 346 -25.73 31.60 7.49
C SER A 346 -26.16 30.76 8.71
N ALA A 347 -26.87 29.63 8.55
CA ALA A 347 -27.63 29.07 9.67
C ALA A 347 -27.11 27.76 10.29
N ILE A 348 -26.34 26.88 9.62
CA ILE A 348 -25.98 25.57 10.22
C ILE A 348 -24.49 25.18 10.15
N GLU A 349 -23.72 25.55 9.13
CA GLU A 349 -22.24 25.49 9.19
C GLU A 349 -21.68 26.67 8.37
N ARG A 350 -20.94 27.57 9.00
CA ARG A 350 -20.52 28.88 8.47
C ARG A 350 -19.50 28.85 7.31
N GLU A 351 -19.21 27.74 6.65
CA GLU A 351 -17.87 27.56 6.06
C GLU A 351 -17.73 27.37 4.53
N ILE A 352 -18.81 27.19 3.76
CA ILE A 352 -18.66 26.94 2.31
C ILE A 352 -19.43 27.97 1.48
N ASN A 353 -18.71 29.02 1.08
CA ASN A 353 -19.10 29.93 0.02
C ASN A 353 -18.52 29.44 -1.33
N PHE A 354 -19.26 29.68 -2.41
CA PHE A 354 -18.92 29.36 -3.80
C PHE A 354 -18.68 30.61 -4.66
N ASP A 355 -18.75 31.83 -4.10
CA ASP A 355 -18.46 33.07 -4.82
C ASP A 355 -17.08 33.06 -5.48
N ASP A 356 -16.10 32.36 -4.90
CA ASP A 356 -14.76 32.17 -5.45
C ASP A 356 -14.75 31.33 -6.74
N LEU A 357 -15.80 30.53 -6.97
CA LEU A 357 -16.00 29.76 -8.21
C LEU A 357 -16.86 30.49 -9.23
N ARG A 358 -17.48 31.62 -8.85
CA ARG A 358 -18.40 32.36 -9.73
C ARG A 358 -17.63 33.01 -10.88
N VAL A 359 -18.13 32.77 -12.08
CA VAL A 359 -17.57 33.33 -13.32
C VAL A 359 -18.32 34.61 -13.68
N SER A 360 -17.58 35.69 -13.91
CA SER A 360 -18.16 36.97 -14.34
C SER A 360 -18.75 36.84 -15.75
N ALA A 361 -19.73 37.67 -16.09
CA ALA A 361 -20.32 37.68 -17.43
C ALA A 361 -19.30 38.04 -18.54
N GLN A 362 -18.21 38.72 -18.18
CA GLN A 362 -17.15 39.16 -19.09
C GLN A 362 -15.94 38.21 -19.12
N ASP A 363 -15.98 37.08 -18.39
CA ASP A 363 -14.87 36.13 -18.40
C ASP A 363 -14.69 35.50 -19.79
N ALA A 364 -13.51 35.66 -20.38
CA ALA A 364 -13.17 35.13 -21.69
C ALA A 364 -13.46 33.63 -21.83
N ARG A 365 -13.38 32.86 -20.73
CA ARG A 365 -13.67 31.42 -20.73
C ARG A 365 -15.15 31.10 -20.88
N ARG A 366 -16.03 31.99 -20.42
CA ARG A 366 -17.48 31.91 -20.63
C ARG A 366 -17.84 32.26 -22.07
N LEU A 367 -17.15 33.25 -22.64
CA LEU A 367 -17.37 33.70 -24.03
C LEU A 367 -16.82 32.72 -25.07
N SER A 368 -15.80 31.93 -24.73
CA SER A 368 -15.19 30.97 -25.64
C SER A 368 -15.87 29.60 -25.69
N GLU A 369 -16.99 29.38 -24.96
CA GLU A 369 -17.74 28.11 -24.84
C GLU A 369 -16.90 26.87 -24.47
N ASN A 370 -15.69 27.07 -23.95
CA ASN A 370 -14.72 25.99 -23.69
C ASN A 370 -14.98 25.27 -22.36
N ILE A 371 -16.08 25.59 -21.68
CA ILE A 371 -16.46 24.98 -20.40
C ILE A 371 -17.82 24.31 -20.58
N PRO A 372 -17.91 22.98 -20.45
CA PRO A 372 -19.18 22.30 -20.52
C PRO A 372 -20.04 22.70 -19.32
N VAL A 373 -21.20 23.29 -19.58
CA VAL A 373 -22.23 23.57 -18.56
C VAL A 373 -23.09 22.33 -18.45
N THR A 374 -22.96 21.59 -17.35
CA THR A 374 -23.49 20.21 -17.28
C THR A 374 -24.95 20.15 -16.83
N ASN A 375 -25.44 21.15 -16.12
CA ASN A 375 -26.84 21.23 -15.68
C ASN A 375 -27.67 22.27 -16.48
N ALA A 376 -27.15 22.73 -17.63
CA ALA A 376 -27.90 23.57 -18.53
C ALA A 376 -29.04 22.77 -19.16
N TRP A 377 -30.25 23.30 -19.04
CA TRP A 377 -31.41 22.76 -19.75
C TRP A 377 -31.50 23.41 -21.13
N THR A 378 -31.58 22.59 -22.18
CA THR A 378 -32.07 22.99 -23.51
C THR A 378 -33.59 22.99 -23.57
#